data_AF-A0A2G5WG37-F1
#
_entry.id   AF-A0A2G5WG37-F1
#
_cell.length_a   1.000
_cell.length_b   1.000
_cell.length_c   1.000
_cell.angle_alpha   90.00
_cell.angle_beta   90.00
_cell.angle_gamma   90.00
#
_symmetry.space_group_name_H-M   'P 1'
#
loop_
_entity.id
_entity.type
_entity.pdbx_description
1 polymer ?
#
loop_
_entity_poly.entity_id
_entity_poly.type
_entity_poly.pdbx_seq_one_letter_code
_entity_poly.pdbx_strand_id
1 'polypeptide(L)'
;MDGWILFALVVLFLIWRMKPAKGVRIISTDELKGVLNDKKVQFVDVRTPAEYKGRHIKEFNNIPLNELNRKVASLKKDQEVVVICQSGMRSLKAAGELKKAGFTHVTNVRGGMSTWQG
;
A
#
# COMPACT_ATOMS: atom_id res chain seq x y z
N MET A 1 -4.16 -6.95 43.31
CA MET A 1 -4.24 -6.76 41.85
C MET A 1 -4.37 -8.13 41.24
N ASP A 2 -5.59 -8.56 40.98
CA ASP A 2 -5.92 -9.96 40.69
C ASP A 2 -5.26 -10.43 39.37
N GLY A 3 -4.59 -11.58 39.41
CA GLY A 3 -3.88 -12.15 38.25
C GLY A 3 -4.79 -12.38 37.02
N TRP A 4 -6.11 -12.40 37.22
CA TRP A 4 -7.09 -12.45 36.15
C TRP A 4 -7.07 -11.21 35.24
N ILE A 5 -6.74 -10.03 35.78
CA ILE A 5 -6.62 -8.79 35.01
C ILE A 5 -5.40 -8.87 34.09
N LEU A 6 -4.27 -9.38 34.59
CA LEU A 6 -3.06 -9.61 33.79
C LEU A 6 -3.31 -10.65 32.69
N PHE A 7 -3.99 -11.74 33.01
CA PHE A 7 -4.37 -12.76 32.02
C PHE A 7 -5.30 -12.20 30.94
N ALA A 8 -6.33 -11.44 31.32
CA ALA A 8 -7.25 -10.81 30.40
C ALA A 8 -6.55 -9.80 29.47
N LEU A 9 -5.59 -9.01 29.98
CA LEU A 9 -4.80 -8.08 29.18
C LEU A 9 -3.87 -8.79 28.19
N VAL A 10 -3.25 -9.90 28.59
CA VAL A 10 -2.41 -10.73 27.71
C VAL A 10 -3.26 -11.39 26.62
N VAL A 11 -4.43 -11.92 26.96
CA VAL A 11 -5.35 -12.52 26.00
C VAL A 11 -5.90 -11.46 25.04
N LEU A 12 -6.29 -10.27 25.53
CA LEU A 12 -6.69 -9.14 24.68
C LEU A 12 -5.57 -8.71 23.73
N PHE A 13 -4.33 -8.64 24.21
CA PHE A 13 -3.17 -8.34 23.39
C PHE A 13 -2.91 -9.39 22.31
N LEU A 14 -3.04 -10.68 22.64
CA LEU A 14 -2.90 -11.79 21.70
C LEU A 14 -4.01 -11.79 20.64
N ILE A 15 -5.26 -11.55 21.05
CA ILE A 15 -6.41 -11.44 20.12
C ILE A 15 -6.25 -10.22 19.21
N TRP A 16 -5.73 -9.10 19.72
CA TRP A 16 -5.51 -7.89 18.92
C TRP A 16 -4.41 -8.09 17.86
N ARG A 17 -3.40 -8.91 18.15
CA ARG A 17 -2.32 -9.27 17.21
C ARG A 17 -2.76 -10.21 16.08
N MET A 18 -3.88 -10.90 16.26
CA MET A 18 -4.42 -11.90 15.31
C MET A 18 -5.38 -11.32 14.26
N LYS A 19 -5.54 -9.99 14.16
CA LYS A 19 -6.46 -9.39 13.16
C LYS A 19 -5.99 -9.72 11.73
N PRO A 20 -6.81 -10.41 10.91
CA PRO A 20 -6.44 -10.76 9.55
C PRO A 20 -6.28 -9.48 8.72
N ALA A 21 -5.19 -9.41 7.95
CA ALA A 21 -4.90 -8.23 7.16
C ALA A 21 -5.92 -8.13 6.00
N LYS A 22 -6.81 -7.11 6.02
CA LYS A 22 -7.84 -6.83 5.00
C LYS A 22 -7.29 -6.94 3.57
N GLY A 23 -7.99 -7.64 2.67
CA GLY A 23 -7.52 -7.90 1.29
C GLY A 23 -7.10 -6.64 0.51
N VAL A 24 -6.39 -6.84 -0.62
CA VAL A 24 -5.96 -5.72 -1.48
C VAL A 24 -7.20 -5.02 -2.05
N ARG A 25 -7.35 -3.73 -1.76
CA ARG A 25 -8.40 -2.91 -2.35
C ARG A 25 -8.01 -2.56 -3.79
N ILE A 26 -8.96 -2.51 -4.71
CA ILE A 26 -8.72 -2.10 -6.10
C ILE A 26 -9.56 -0.86 -6.35
N ILE A 27 -8.94 0.20 -6.86
CA ILE A 27 -9.61 1.45 -7.23
C ILE A 27 -9.36 1.76 -8.70
N SER A 28 -10.26 2.48 -9.34
CA SER A 28 -10.08 3.03 -10.68
C SER A 28 -9.20 4.29 -10.67
N THR A 29 -8.77 4.75 -11.85
CA THR A 29 -8.08 6.05 -11.99
C THR A 29 -8.97 7.25 -11.70
N ASP A 30 -10.28 7.11 -11.82
CA ASP A 30 -11.25 8.15 -11.46
C ASP A 30 -11.35 8.29 -9.93
N GLU A 31 -11.51 7.17 -9.22
CA GLU A 31 -11.48 7.13 -7.75
C GLU A 31 -10.12 7.59 -7.20
N LEU A 32 -9.02 7.32 -7.91
CA LEU A 32 -7.69 7.80 -7.54
C LEU A 32 -7.70 9.33 -7.42
N LYS A 33 -8.37 10.08 -8.31
CA LYS A 33 -8.42 11.55 -8.26
C LYS A 33 -9.00 12.07 -6.94
N GLY A 34 -9.99 11.36 -6.38
CA GLY A 34 -10.62 11.74 -5.12
C GLY A 34 -9.76 11.50 -3.87
N VAL A 35 -8.73 10.65 -3.95
CA VAL A 35 -7.80 10.38 -2.85
C VAL A 35 -6.46 11.10 -3.01
N LEU A 36 -6.15 11.63 -4.18
CA LEU A 36 -4.96 12.46 -4.38
C LEU A 36 -4.98 13.65 -3.41
N ASN A 37 -3.80 14.01 -2.88
CA ASN A 37 -3.59 15.00 -1.82
C ASN A 37 -3.94 14.56 -0.38
N ASP A 38 -4.42 13.34 -0.15
CA ASP A 38 -4.55 12.84 1.22
C ASP A 38 -3.15 12.56 1.82
N LYS A 39 -2.75 13.34 2.82
CA LYS A 39 -1.47 13.20 3.53
C LYS A 39 -1.39 11.92 4.37
N LYS A 40 -2.51 11.22 4.60
CA LYS A 40 -2.55 9.94 5.32
C LYS A 40 -2.28 8.75 4.40
N VAL A 41 -2.21 8.98 3.09
CA VAL A 41 -1.99 7.95 2.07
C VAL A 41 -0.56 8.05 1.53
N GLN A 42 0.09 6.91 1.40
CA GLN A 42 1.40 6.78 0.77
C GLN A 42 1.20 6.31 -0.67
N PHE A 43 1.62 7.12 -1.63
CA PHE A 43 1.50 6.81 -3.05
C PHE A 43 2.83 6.26 -3.57
N VAL A 44 2.80 5.07 -4.18
CA VAL A 44 3.99 4.35 -4.62
C VAL A 44 3.86 3.92 -6.08
N ASP A 45 4.77 4.40 -6.93
CA ASP A 45 4.85 3.99 -8.33
C ASP A 45 5.92 2.91 -8.47
N VAL A 46 5.50 1.71 -8.88
CA VAL A 46 6.37 0.52 -8.99
C VAL A 46 6.95 0.31 -10.39
N ARG A 47 6.78 1.27 -11.29
CA ARG A 47 7.41 1.28 -12.61
C ARG A 47 8.91 1.54 -12.51
N THR A 48 9.60 1.36 -13.63
CA THR A 48 11.03 1.69 -13.73
C THR A 48 11.25 3.20 -13.57
N PRO A 49 12.43 3.64 -13.11
CA PRO A 49 12.76 5.06 -13.00
C PRO A 49 12.67 5.79 -14.34
N ALA A 50 12.93 5.10 -15.47
CA ALA A 50 12.80 5.67 -16.81
C ALA A 50 11.33 5.98 -17.16
N GLU A 51 10.42 5.04 -16.91
CA GLU A 51 8.96 5.25 -17.10
C GLU A 51 8.45 6.41 -16.22
N TYR A 52 8.90 6.46 -14.96
CA TYR A 52 8.49 7.49 -14.00
C TYR A 52 8.99 8.88 -14.41
N LYS A 53 10.25 9.00 -14.85
CA LYS A 53 10.83 10.27 -15.33
C LYS A 53 10.10 10.83 -16.55
N GLY A 54 9.61 9.97 -17.44
CA GLY A 54 8.88 10.41 -18.62
C GLY A 54 7.52 11.01 -18.29
N ARG A 55 6.71 10.31 -17.48
CA ARG A 55 5.40 10.79 -17.01
C ARG A 55 5.03 10.13 -15.69
N HIS A 56 4.69 10.94 -14.69
CA HIS A 56 4.25 10.47 -13.37
C HIS A 56 3.19 11.38 -12.76
N ILE A 57 2.60 10.92 -11.66
CA ILE A 57 1.69 11.67 -10.79
C ILE A 57 2.53 12.23 -9.64
N LYS A 58 2.39 13.52 -9.32
CA LYS A 58 3.29 14.26 -8.41
C LYS A 58 3.33 13.68 -6.99
N GLU A 59 2.21 13.16 -6.52
CA GLU A 59 2.03 12.59 -5.19
C GLU A 59 2.74 11.24 -5.03
N PHE A 60 2.99 10.53 -6.14
CA PHE A 60 3.60 9.22 -6.12
C PHE A 60 5.11 9.33 -5.92
N ASN A 61 5.67 8.44 -5.11
CA ASN A 61 7.12 8.24 -5.05
C ASN A 61 7.50 6.98 -5.83
N ASN A 62 8.58 7.03 -6.61
CA ASN A 62 9.01 5.88 -7.38
C ASN A 62 9.77 4.87 -6.49
N ILE A 63 9.17 3.70 -6.31
CA ILE A 63 9.80 2.54 -5.69
C ILE A 63 9.64 1.37 -6.66
N PRO A 64 10.60 1.17 -7.57
CA PRO A 64 10.54 0.09 -8.56
C PRO A 64 10.26 -1.27 -7.91
N LEU A 65 9.47 -2.11 -8.59
CA LEU A 65 9.05 -3.41 -8.05
C LEU A 65 10.24 -4.29 -7.59
N ASN A 66 11.36 -4.25 -8.29
CA ASN A 66 12.59 -4.98 -7.92
C ASN A 66 13.27 -4.44 -6.65
N GLU A 67 13.05 -3.18 -6.31
CA GLU A 67 13.58 -2.53 -5.09
C GLU A 67 12.56 -2.52 -3.94
N LEU A 68 11.30 -2.85 -4.21
CA LEU A 68 10.20 -2.78 -3.25
C LEU A 68 10.53 -3.51 -1.96
N ASN A 69 11.05 -4.74 -2.04
CA ASN A 69 11.40 -5.53 -0.84
C ASN A 69 12.49 -4.88 0.03
N ARG A 70 13.41 -4.12 -0.58
CA ARG A 70 14.46 -3.40 0.17
C ARG A 70 13.93 -2.09 0.77
N LYS A 71 13.03 -1.41 0.07
CA LYS A 71 12.48 -0.10 0.44
C LYS A 71 11.16 -0.17 1.19
N VAL A 72 10.54 -1.34 1.31
CA VAL A 72 9.29 -1.54 2.05
C VAL A 72 9.40 -1.10 3.52
N ALA A 73 10.59 -1.18 4.11
CA ALA A 73 10.85 -0.74 5.48
C ALA A 73 10.75 0.78 5.67
N SER A 74 10.86 1.59 4.60
CA SER A 74 10.67 3.04 4.70
C SER A 74 9.20 3.45 4.62
N LEU A 75 8.29 2.52 4.34
CA LEU A 75 6.85 2.75 4.29
C LEU A 75 6.20 2.45 5.64
N LYS A 76 5.22 3.28 6.01
CA LYS A 76 4.43 3.15 7.23
C LYS A 76 3.35 2.07 7.06
N LYS A 77 3.36 1.05 7.91
CA LYS A 77 2.42 -0.09 7.83
C LYS A 77 1.01 0.25 8.31
N ASP A 78 0.88 1.29 9.13
CA ASP A 78 -0.36 1.83 9.69
C ASP A 78 -1.11 2.76 8.73
N GLN A 79 -0.46 3.21 7.66
CA GLN A 79 -1.04 4.09 6.65
C GLN A 79 -1.46 3.33 5.40
N GLU A 80 -2.46 3.85 4.68
CA GLU A 80 -2.88 3.28 3.40
C GLU A 80 -1.79 3.47 2.35
N VAL A 81 -1.43 2.41 1.65
CA VAL A 81 -0.46 2.44 0.54
C VAL A 81 -1.19 2.22 -0.77
N VAL A 82 -1.21 3.26 -1.61
CA VAL A 82 -1.74 3.19 -2.98
C VAL A 82 -0.59 2.90 -3.94
N VAL A 83 -0.65 1.75 -4.62
CA VAL A 83 0.35 1.33 -5.61
C VAL A 83 -0.18 1.47 -7.03
N ILE A 84 0.64 2.03 -7.92
CA ILE A 84 0.35 2.15 -9.34
C ILE A 84 1.50 1.59 -10.17
N CYS A 85 1.17 1.04 -11.35
CA CYS A 85 2.16 0.73 -12.38
C CYS A 85 1.65 1.17 -13.75
N GLN A 86 2.20 0.63 -14.85
CA GLN A 86 1.74 1.00 -16.19
C GLN A 86 0.31 0.53 -16.49
N SER A 87 -0.01 -0.73 -16.20
CA SER A 87 -1.29 -1.37 -16.58
C SER A 87 -2.10 -1.96 -15.41
N GLY A 88 -1.54 -1.97 -14.20
CA GLY A 88 -2.13 -2.59 -13.01
C GLY A 88 -1.55 -3.97 -12.61
N MET A 89 -0.82 -4.65 -13.50
CA MET A 89 -0.29 -6.01 -13.21
C MET A 89 0.88 -6.00 -12.21
N ARG A 90 1.89 -5.15 -12.45
CA ARG A 90 3.06 -5.01 -11.55
C ARG A 90 2.65 -4.47 -10.17
N SER A 91 1.70 -3.55 -10.11
CA SER A 91 1.18 -2.98 -8.85
C SER A 91 0.34 -3.98 -8.07
N LEU A 92 -0.39 -4.90 -8.73
CA LEU A 92 -1.06 -6.00 -8.04
C LEU A 92 -0.05 -6.95 -7.38
N LYS A 93 1.06 -7.27 -8.06
CA LYS A 93 2.15 -8.06 -7.47
C LYS A 93 2.79 -7.33 -6.28
N ALA A 94 3.11 -6.04 -6.46
CA ALA A 94 3.60 -5.18 -5.37
C ALA A 94 2.65 -5.18 -4.16
N ALA A 95 1.34 -5.08 -4.41
CA ALA A 95 0.34 -5.11 -3.35
C ALA A 95 0.40 -6.43 -2.58
N GLY A 96 0.52 -7.57 -3.26
CA GLY A 96 0.71 -8.87 -2.63
C GLY A 96 1.99 -8.95 -1.78
N GLU A 97 3.09 -8.37 -2.25
CA GLU A 97 4.36 -8.29 -1.49
C GLU A 97 4.23 -7.42 -0.25
N LEU A 98 3.60 -6.24 -0.36
CA LEU A 98 3.31 -5.35 0.78
C LEU A 98 2.41 -6.06 1.81
N LYS A 99 1.38 -6.78 1.37
CA LYS A 99 0.53 -7.57 2.26
C LYS A 99 1.33 -8.62 3.04
N LYS A 100 2.22 -9.34 2.37
CA LYS A 100 3.12 -10.32 3.02
C LYS A 100 4.10 -9.66 4.00
N ALA A 101 4.51 -8.42 3.73
CA ALA A 101 5.35 -7.62 4.63
C ALA A 101 4.60 -7.05 5.86
N GLY A 102 3.28 -7.31 5.98
CA GLY A 102 2.46 -6.91 7.12
C GLY A 102 1.71 -5.59 6.95
N PHE A 103 1.57 -5.09 5.72
CA PHE A 103 0.74 -3.91 5.45
C PHE A 103 -0.73 -4.29 5.54
N THR A 104 -1.48 -3.52 6.33
CA THR A 104 -2.90 -3.78 6.59
C THR A 104 -3.79 -3.14 5.54
N HIS A 105 -3.38 -1.99 4.99
CA HIS A 105 -4.13 -1.18 4.04
C HIS A 105 -3.33 -0.98 2.75
N VAL A 106 -3.63 -1.78 1.72
CA VAL A 106 -2.96 -1.69 0.42
C VAL A 106 -4.01 -1.61 -0.69
N THR A 107 -3.83 -0.62 -1.57
CA THR A 107 -4.76 -0.28 -2.63
C THR A 107 -4.03 -0.30 -3.97
N ASN A 108 -4.54 -1.06 -4.94
CA ASN A 108 -4.02 -1.15 -6.29
C ASN A 108 -4.86 -0.31 -7.26
N VAL A 109 -4.20 0.50 -8.08
CA VAL A 109 -4.87 1.28 -9.14
C VAL A 109 -5.05 0.41 -10.37
N ARG A 110 -6.30 0.11 -10.72
CA ARG A 110 -6.68 -0.63 -11.94
C ARG A 110 -6.41 0.22 -13.18
N GLY A 111 -5.88 -0.41 -14.23
CA GLY A 111 -5.54 0.25 -15.50
C GLY A 111 -4.23 1.02 -15.46
N GLY A 112 -3.77 1.41 -14.26
CA GLY A 112 -2.47 2.04 -14.04
C GLY A 112 -2.34 3.39 -14.73
N MET A 113 -1.09 3.76 -15.04
CA MET A 113 -0.77 5.00 -15.74
C MET A 113 -1.27 5.04 -17.19
N SER A 114 -1.56 3.89 -17.81
CA SER A 114 -2.16 3.84 -19.15
C SER A 114 -3.59 4.40 -19.20
N THR A 115 -4.35 4.31 -18.10
CA THR A 115 -5.71 4.85 -18.00
C THR A 115 -5.77 6.17 -17.23
N TRP A 116 -4.61 6.71 -16.85
CA TRP A 116 -4.51 7.99 -16.16
C TRP A 116 -4.56 9.14 -17.18
N GLN A 117 -5.55 10.01 -17.06
CA GLN A 117 -5.78 11.12 -18.00
C GLN A 117 -5.23 12.47 -17.51
N GLY A 118 -4.79 12.58 -16.26
CA GLY A 118 -4.51 13.87 -15.62
C GLY A 118 -5.76 14.42 -14.94
#